data_AF-A0A962QE56-F1
#
_entry.id   AF-A0A962QE56-F1
#
_cell.length_a   1.000
_cell.length_b   1.000
_cell.length_c   1.000
_cell.angle_alpha   90.00
_cell.angle_beta   90.00
_cell.angle_gamma   90.00
#
_symmetry.space_group_name_H-M   'P 1'
#
loop_
_entity.id
_entity.type
_entity.pdbx_description
1 polymer ?
#
loop_
_entity_poly.entity_id
_entity_poly.type
_entity_poly.pdbx_seq_one_letter_code
_entity_poly.pdbx_strand_id
1 'polypeptide(L)'
;MFMLMTYDVEAKRTEKFKKLLRRFLNHEQYSVFTGDITEAQAIHLRRELSQLMIPGDRVTEVCAANRQNVVVNQLSKSETGKGEMKSTPVNDHRYDYSVL
;
A
#
# COMPACT_ATOMS: atom_id res chain seq x y z
N MET A 1 10.47 6.68 -6.73
CA MET A 1 10.16 6.83 -5.30
C MET A 1 9.45 5.57 -4.82
N PHE A 2 9.36 5.34 -3.52
CA PHE A 2 8.49 4.30 -2.98
C PHE A 2 7.28 4.93 -2.30
N MET A 3 6.10 4.38 -2.51
CA MET A 3 4.84 4.90 -2.00
C MET A 3 4.11 3.82 -1.22
N LEU A 4 3.59 4.18 -0.06
CA LEU A 4 2.56 3.45 0.67
C LEU A 4 1.28 4.28 0.62
N MET A 5 0.18 3.64 0.23
CA MET A 5 -1.11 4.26 0.16
C MET A 5 -2.14 3.44 0.93
N THR A 6 -2.89 4.11 1.79
CA THR A 6 -4.02 3.50 2.50
C THR A 6 -5.31 4.23 2.19
N TYR A 7 -6.42 3.53 2.36
CA TYR A 7 -7.72 4.16 2.30
C TYR A 7 -8.62 3.71 3.45
N ASP A 8 -9.53 4.58 3.84
CA ASP A 8 -10.65 4.31 4.74
C ASP A 8 -11.90 4.87 4.05
N VAL A 9 -12.69 3.96 3.49
CA VAL A 9 -13.84 4.26 2.62
C VAL A 9 -14.95 3.25 2.90
N GLU A 10 -16.18 3.62 2.56
CA GLU A 10 -17.31 2.70 2.71
C GLU A 10 -17.09 1.38 1.97
N ALA A 11 -17.53 0.26 2.57
CA ALA A 11 -17.35 -1.10 2.04
C ALA A 11 -17.74 -1.24 0.56
N LYS A 12 -18.86 -0.61 0.15
CA LYS A 12 -19.37 -0.62 -1.24
C LYS A 12 -18.45 0.07 -2.26
N ARG A 13 -17.51 0.91 -1.81
CA ARG A 13 -16.57 1.68 -2.64
C ARG A 13 -15.18 1.04 -2.71
N THR A 14 -14.85 0.13 -1.79
CA THR A 14 -13.54 -0.54 -1.69
C THR A 14 -13.06 -1.11 -3.04
N GLU A 15 -13.97 -1.75 -3.79
CA GLU A 15 -13.63 -2.33 -5.09
C GLU A 15 -13.21 -1.28 -6.13
N LYS A 16 -13.76 -0.06 -6.08
CA LYS A 16 -13.34 1.03 -6.98
C LYS A 16 -11.91 1.47 -6.68
N PHE A 17 -11.59 1.65 -5.39
CA PHE A 17 -10.24 2.01 -4.95
C PHE A 17 -9.24 0.90 -5.25
N LYS A 18 -9.59 -0.35 -4.95
CA LYS A 18 -8.76 -1.51 -5.25
C LYS A 18 -8.45 -1.62 -6.75
N LYS A 19 -9.44 -1.47 -7.63
CA LYS A 19 -9.21 -1.49 -9.08
C LYS A 19 -8.29 -0.36 -9.53
N LEU A 20 -8.45 0.84 -8.98
CA LEU A 20 -7.60 1.98 -9.32
C LEU A 20 -6.16 1.76 -8.84
N LEU A 21 -5.95 1.46 -7.56
CA LEU A 21 -4.62 1.38 -6.95
C LEU A 21 -3.78 0.23 -7.49
N ARG A 22 -4.38 -0.92 -7.85
CA ARG A 22 -3.67 -2.05 -8.47
C ARG A 22 -3.05 -1.74 -9.83
N ARG A 23 -3.45 -0.64 -10.49
CA ARG A 23 -2.81 -0.18 -11.73
C ARG A 23 -1.45 0.48 -11.50
N PHE A 24 -1.17 0.90 -10.25
CA PHE A 24 0.01 1.71 -9.91
C PHE A 24 0.87 1.10 -8.81
N LEU A 25 0.28 0.36 -7.88
CA LEU A 25 0.92 -0.15 -6.67
C LEU A 25 0.54 -1.63 -6.44
N ASN A 26 1.38 -2.33 -5.67
CA ASN A 26 1.10 -3.69 -5.21
C ASN A 26 0.06 -3.66 -4.08
N HIS A 27 -0.80 -4.68 -4.04
CA HIS A 27 -1.86 -4.81 -3.05
C HIS A 27 -1.39 -5.70 -1.90
N GLU A 28 -1.14 -5.10 -0.74
CA GLU A 28 -0.56 -5.78 0.43
C GLU A 28 -1.64 -6.26 1.41
N GLN A 29 -2.63 -5.41 1.68
CA GLN A 29 -3.75 -5.71 2.58
C GLN A 29 -5.03 -5.09 2.03
N TYR A 30 -6.19 -5.42 2.62
CA TYR A 30 -7.49 -4.97 2.13
C TYR A 30 -7.55 -3.50 1.71
N SER A 31 -6.95 -2.62 2.51
CA SER A 31 -6.89 -1.18 2.27
C SER A 31 -5.47 -0.61 2.29
N VAL A 32 -4.45 -1.44 2.03
CA VAL A 32 -3.04 -1.03 2.02
C VAL A 32 -2.35 -1.46 0.74
N PHE A 33 -1.69 -0.51 0.10
CA PHE A 33 -0.99 -0.68 -1.16
C PHE A 33 0.41 -0.11 -1.04
N THR A 34 1.40 -0.78 -1.61
CA THR A 34 2.79 -0.30 -1.59
C THR A 34 3.48 -0.55 -2.92
N GLY A 35 4.51 0.23 -3.25
CA GLY A 35 5.30 -0.06 -4.43
C GLY A 35 6.19 1.08 -4.88
N ASP A 36 7.13 0.76 -5.76
CA ASP A 36 7.86 1.76 -6.51
C ASP A 36 6.93 2.46 -7.50
N ILE A 37 7.04 3.78 -7.57
CA ILE A 37 6.27 4.61 -8.47
C ILE A 37 7.14 5.74 -9.02
N THR A 38 6.92 6.10 -10.28
CA THR A 38 7.54 7.29 -10.88
C THR A 38 6.74 8.54 -10.54
N GLU A 39 7.36 9.73 -10.61
CA GLU A 39 6.65 10.99 -10.38
C GLU A 39 5.45 11.17 -11.33
N ALA A 40 5.64 10.82 -12.61
CA ALA A 40 4.58 10.88 -13.61
C ALA A 40 3.39 9.96 -13.27
N GLN A 41 3.66 8.73 -12.81
CA GLN A 41 2.62 7.81 -12.37
C GLN A 41 1.93 8.31 -11.09
N ALA A 42 2.67 8.88 -10.14
CA ALA A 42 2.09 9.45 -8.91
C ALA A 42 1.15 10.61 -9.23
N ILE A 43 1.54 11.51 -10.13
CA ILE A 43 0.68 12.60 -10.62
C ILE A 43 -0.58 12.03 -11.28
N HIS A 44 -0.44 11.01 -12.14
CA HIS A 44 -1.59 10.38 -12.79
C HIS A 44 -2.54 9.72 -11.77
N LEU A 45 -1.99 8.98 -10.79
CA LEU A 45 -2.76 8.36 -9.72
C LEU A 45 -3.54 9.39 -8.90
N ARG A 46 -2.89 10.49 -8.48
CA ARG A 46 -3.55 11.58 -7.71
C ARG A 46 -4.70 12.20 -8.51
N ARG A 47 -4.53 12.36 -9.82
CA ARG A 47 -5.61 12.85 -10.71
C ARG A 47 -6.79 11.88 -10.75
N GLU A 48 -6.55 10.59 -10.96
CA GLU A 48 -7.61 9.58 -10.97
C GLU A 48 -8.32 9.48 -9.60
N LEU A 49 -7.59 9.58 -8.50
CA LEU A 49 -8.16 9.66 -7.15
C LEU A 49 -9.06 10.87 -6.99
N SER A 50 -8.65 12.05 -7.46
CA SER A 50 -9.46 13.28 -7.37
C SER A 50 -10.82 13.16 -8.08
N GLN A 51 -10.89 12.35 -9.14
CA GLN A 51 -12.14 12.07 -9.87
C GLN A 51 -12.99 10.98 -9.20
N LEU A 52 -12.35 10.04 -8.50
CA LEU A 52 -13.01 8.93 -7.83
C LEU A 52 -13.60 9.32 -6.47
N MET A 53 -12.87 10.11 -5.69
CA MET A 53 -13.17 10.40 -4.28
C MET A 53 -14.44 11.23 -4.12
N ILE A 54 -15.16 10.97 -3.02
CA ILE A 54 -16.31 11.76 -2.58
C ILE A 54 -16.10 12.27 -1.15
N PRO A 55 -16.89 13.25 -0.67
CA PRO A 55 -16.84 13.68 0.73
C PRO A 55 -16.99 12.49 1.68
N GLY A 56 -16.09 12.40 2.66
CA GLY A 56 -16.04 11.30 3.63
C GLY A 56 -15.05 10.19 3.29
N ASP A 57 -14.64 10.02 2.02
CA ASP A 57 -13.54 9.11 1.68
C ASP A 57 -12.23 9.67 2.26
N ARG A 58 -11.42 8.80 2.89
CA ARG A 58 -10.09 9.16 3.39
C ARG A 58 -9.04 8.32 2.68
N VAL A 59 -8.03 8.98 2.13
CA VAL A 59 -6.86 8.33 1.51
C VAL A 59 -5.61 8.96 2.11
N THR A 60 -4.65 8.12 2.52
CA THR A 60 -3.36 8.58 3.05
C THR A 60 -2.25 8.13 2.11
N GLU A 61 -1.41 9.08 1.70
CA GLU A 61 -0.19 8.83 0.93
C GLU A 61 1.03 9.03 1.84
N VAL A 62 1.95 8.07 1.82
CA VAL A 62 3.26 8.17 2.48
C VAL A 62 4.33 7.84 1.43
N CYS A 63 5.31 8.72 1.27
CA CYS A 63 6.38 8.57 0.28
C CYS A 63 7.75 8.46 0.96
N ALA A 64 8.60 7.63 0.38
CA ALA A 64 10.02 7.55 0.69
C ALA A 64 10.84 7.74 -0.59
N ALA A 65 12.10 8.19 -0.44
CA ALA A 65 12.97 8.45 -1.58
C ALA A 65 13.08 7.25 -2.53
N ASN A 66 13.18 6.04 -1.97
CA ASN A 66 13.12 4.77 -2.68
C ASN A 66 12.79 3.63 -1.69
N ARG A 67 12.64 2.41 -2.21
CA ARG A 67 12.30 1.20 -1.44
C ARG A 67 13.33 0.79 -0.39
N GLN A 68 14.58 1.24 -0.47
CA GLN A 68 15.59 0.98 0.57
C GLN A 68 15.42 1.90 1.78
N ASN A 69 14.68 3.01 1.63
CA ASN A 69 14.40 3.97 2.70
C ASN A 69 13.15 3.60 3.53
N VAL A 70 12.66 2.36 3.44
CA VAL A 70 11.57 1.88 4.28
C VAL A 70 11.94 0.57 4.99
N VAL A 71 11.43 0.43 6.21
CA VAL A 71 11.50 -0.79 7.02
C VAL A 71 10.09 -1.31 7.19
N VAL A 72 9.85 -2.53 6.73
CA VAL A 72 8.54 -3.18 6.81
C VAL A 72 8.66 -4.38 7.74
N ASN A 73 7.83 -4.40 8.78
CA ASN A 73 7.71 -5.52 9.71
C ASN A 73 6.26 -5.99 9.71
N GLN A 74 6.05 -7.28 9.51
CA GLN A 74 4.75 -7.91 9.70
C GLN A 74 4.64 -8.40 11.15
N LEU A 75 3.57 -7.98 11.79
CA LEU A 75 3.28 -8.30 13.18
C LEU A 75 2.18 -9.35 13.22
N SER A 76 2.43 -10.47 13.90
CA SER A 76 1.46 -11.56 14.03
C SER A 76 1.42 -12.12 15.45
N LYS A 77 0.27 -12.65 15.83
CA LYS A 77 0.11 -13.43 17.06
C LYS A 77 0.12 -14.93 16.74
N SER A 78 0.45 -15.73 17.76
CA SER A 78 0.25 -17.18 17.72
C SER A 78 -1.23 -17.52 17.49
N GLU A 79 -1.49 -18.70 16.93
CA GLU A 79 -2.85 -19.19 16.66
C GLU A 79 -3.72 -19.29 17.92
N THR A 80 -3.10 -19.47 19.09
CA THR A 80 -3.79 -19.53 20.38
C THR A 80 -4.15 -18.14 20.93
N GLY A 81 -3.67 -17.06 20.30
CA GLY A 81 -3.83 -15.68 20.75
C GLY A 81 -3.07 -15.31 22.04
N LYS A 82 -2.42 -16.30 22.67
CA LYS A 82 -1.63 -16.16 23.91
C LYS A 82 -0.15 -15.95 23.60
N GLY A 83 0.51 -15.12 24.41
CA GLY A 83 1.92 -14.79 24.29
C GLY A 83 2.20 -13.46 23.59
N GLU A 84 3.48 -13.12 23.48
CA GLU A 84 3.94 -11.90 22.85
C GLU A 84 3.75 -11.91 21.33
N MET A 85 3.61 -10.73 20.76
CA MET A 85 3.51 -10.54 19.32
C MET A 85 4.85 -10.80 18.65
N LYS A 86 4.86 -11.60 17.58
CA LYS A 86 6.04 -11.83 16.77
C LYS A 86 6.17 -10.72 15.74
N SER A 87 7.36 -10.11 15.66
CA SER A 87 7.73 -9.19 14.59
C SER A 87 8.60 -9.93 13.58
N THR A 88 8.16 -9.98 12.33
CA THR A 88 8.91 -10.61 11.23
C THR A 88 9.26 -9.55 10.18
N PRO A 89 10.55 -9.32 9.87
CA PRO A 89 10.93 -8.38 8.83
C PRO A 89 10.49 -8.90 7.46
N VAL A 90 9.95 -7.99 6.64
CA VAL A 90 9.57 -8.26 5.25
C VAL A 90 10.52 -7.47 4.34
N ASN A 91 11.11 -8.16 3.36
CA ASN A 91 12.12 -7.56 2.46
C ASN A 91 11.74 -7.66 0.98
N ASP A 92 10.54 -8.13 0.66
CA ASP A 92 10.06 -8.34 -0.71
C ASP A 92 10.10 -7.04 -1.52
N HIS A 93 9.85 -5.91 -0.86
CA HIS A 93 9.93 -4.58 -1.47
C HIS A 93 11.36 -4.17 -1.83
N ARG A 94 12.41 -4.82 -1.32
CA ARG A 94 13.82 -4.39 -1.52
C ARG A 94 14.44 -4.92 -2.80
N TYR A 95 13.81 -5.89 -3.47
CA TYR A 95 14.37 -6.59 -4.62
C TYR A 95 13.38 -6.57 -5.79
N ASP A 96 13.90 -6.50 -7.02
CA ASP A 96 13.10 -6.79 -8.20
C ASP A 96 13.04 -8.32 -8.32
N TYR A 97 11.86 -8.93 -8.18
CA TYR A 97 11.65 -10.38 -8.40
C TYR A 97 11.79 -10.78 -9.88
N SER A 98 12.75 -10.21 -10.60
CA SER A 98 13.07 -10.51 -11.99
C SER A 98 14.45 -11.14 -12.12
N VAL A 99 14.68 -12.25 -11.42
CA VAL A 99 15.65 -13.26 -11.85
C VAL A 99 15.10 -14.65 -11.50
N LEU A 100 14.37 -15.24 -12.45
CA LEU A 100 14.34 -16.67 -12.69
C LEU A 100 14.73 -16.89 -14.16
#